data_AF-K9PPN6-F1
#
_entry.id   AF-K9PPN6-F1
#
_cell.length_a   1.000
_cell.length_b   1.000
_cell.length_c   1.000
_cell.angle_alpha   90.00
_cell.angle_beta   90.00
_cell.angle_gamma   90.00
#
_symmetry.space_group_name_H-M   'P 1'
#
loop_
_entity.id
_entity.type
_entity.pdbx_description
1 polymer ?
#
loop_
_entity_poly.entity_id
_entity_poly.type
_entity_poly.pdbx_seq_one_letter_code
_entity_poly.pdbx_strand_id
1 'polypeptide(L)'
;MYKGFFQLPLLLIFCLFTSFIPASGAVFCSAIADDGYSKSTKNYGTDGSKGSDGRTGRNGRDGQNQTVFIDASPINLDLSGQDGEDGEDGRRGYEPDCSGLRDNVDHNVKAPNGGAGGDGGKGGDGGNGGSLNVYYTNYSADFFPSATI
;
A
#
# COMPACT_ATOMS: atom_id res chain seq x y z
N MET A 1 -84.73 -23.49 50.55
CA MET A 1 -83.38 -23.34 51.13
C MET A 1 -82.54 -22.51 50.17
N TYR A 2 -82.34 -21.23 50.47
CA TYR A 2 -81.56 -20.30 49.64
C TYR A 2 -80.07 -20.53 49.88
N LYS A 3 -79.29 -20.72 48.82
CA LYS A 3 -77.82 -20.78 48.88
C LYS A 3 -77.22 -20.14 47.64
N GLY A 4 -76.31 -19.19 47.87
CA GLY A 4 -75.17 -18.98 46.97
C GLY A 4 -75.08 -17.65 46.24
N PHE A 5 -75.26 -16.52 46.93
CA PHE A 5 -74.95 -15.18 46.43
C PHE A 5 -73.43 -14.93 46.52
N PHE A 6 -72.59 -15.52 45.65
CA PHE A 6 -71.12 -15.33 45.74
C PHE A 6 -70.32 -15.62 44.46
N GLN A 7 -70.78 -15.19 43.28
CA GLN A 7 -70.02 -15.38 42.02
C GLN A 7 -69.65 -14.10 41.27
N LEU A 8 -70.18 -12.93 41.63
CA LEU A 8 -69.83 -11.67 40.97
C LEU A 8 -68.46 -11.05 41.34
N PRO A 9 -67.88 -11.21 42.55
CA PRO A 9 -66.61 -10.53 42.84
C PRO A 9 -65.40 -11.24 42.24
N LEU A 10 -65.52 -12.51 41.86
CA LEU A 10 -64.41 -13.31 41.31
C LEU A 10 -64.13 -12.99 39.82
N LEU A 11 -65.17 -12.60 39.07
CA LEU A 11 -65.08 -12.27 37.65
C LEU A 11 -64.44 -10.89 37.39
N LEU A 12 -64.70 -9.92 38.28
CA LEU A 12 -64.14 -8.57 38.16
C LEU A 12 -62.63 -8.52 38.46
N ILE A 13 -62.12 -9.42 39.31
CA ILE A 13 -60.69 -9.52 39.60
C ILE A 13 -59.94 -10.09 38.40
N PHE A 14 -60.51 -11.04 37.65
CA PHE A 14 -59.86 -11.65 36.49
C PHE A 14 -59.67 -10.67 35.31
N CYS A 15 -60.56 -9.69 35.13
CA CYS A 15 -60.47 -8.69 34.06
C CYS A 15 -59.48 -7.54 34.33
N LEU A 16 -59.10 -7.29 35.58
CA LEU A 16 -58.15 -6.22 35.93
C LEU A 16 -56.68 -6.65 35.83
N PHE A 17 -56.39 -7.95 35.78
CA PHE A 17 -55.02 -8.48 35.61
C PHE A 17 -54.57 -8.60 34.15
N THR A 18 -55.45 -8.46 33.16
CA THR A 18 -55.08 -8.54 31.74
C THR A 18 -54.52 -7.24 31.16
N SER A 19 -54.57 -6.13 31.91
CA SER A 19 -54.08 -4.81 31.46
C SER A 19 -52.60 -4.52 31.78
N PHE A 20 -51.84 -5.50 32.26
CA PHE A 20 -50.40 -5.39 32.53
C PHE A 20 -49.55 -6.40 31.74
N ILE A 21 -49.91 -6.63 30.47
CA ILE A 21 -48.95 -7.24 29.54
C ILE A 21 -48.29 -6.09 28.77
N PRO A 22 -47.02 -5.77 29.01
CA PRO A 22 -46.30 -4.89 28.11
C PRO A 22 -46.29 -5.56 26.73
N ALA A 23 -46.79 -4.86 25.72
CA ALA A 23 -46.62 -5.21 24.32
C ALA A 23 -45.15 -5.04 23.91
N SER A 24 -44.26 -5.74 24.60
CA SER A 24 -42.92 -6.00 24.15
C SER A 24 -43.05 -7.15 23.17
N GLY A 25 -43.26 -6.81 21.90
CA GLY A 25 -42.91 -7.70 20.79
C GLY A 25 -41.41 -7.94 20.82
N ALA A 26 -40.95 -8.69 21.83
CA ALA A 26 -39.68 -9.36 21.78
C ALA A 26 -39.87 -10.43 20.72
N VAL A 27 -39.47 -10.09 19.49
CA VAL A 27 -38.99 -11.07 18.54
C VAL A 27 -37.83 -11.75 19.26
N PHE A 28 -38.16 -12.78 20.04
CA PHE A 28 -37.19 -13.79 20.43
C PHE A 28 -36.79 -14.44 19.10
N CYS A 29 -35.80 -13.85 18.44
CA CYS A 29 -34.92 -14.60 17.58
C CYS A 29 -34.33 -15.65 18.52
N SER A 30 -34.93 -16.83 18.50
CA SER A 30 -34.44 -18.02 19.15
C SER A 30 -32.95 -18.11 18.83
N ALA A 31 -32.13 -17.71 19.79
CA ALA A 31 -30.73 -18.09 19.89
C ALA A 31 -30.71 -19.57 20.29
N ILE A 32 -31.32 -20.42 19.46
CA ILE A 32 -30.92 -21.80 19.36
C ILE A 32 -29.70 -21.68 18.46
N ALA A 33 -28.55 -21.62 19.12
CA ALA A 33 -27.28 -21.93 18.50
C ALA A 33 -27.44 -23.33 17.90
N ASP A 34 -27.79 -23.39 16.61
CA ASP A 34 -27.53 -24.56 15.81
C ASP A 34 -26.01 -24.66 15.72
N ASP A 35 -25.43 -25.38 16.68
CA ASP A 35 -24.03 -25.84 16.71
C ASP A 35 -23.68 -26.75 15.50
N GLY A 36 -24.52 -26.79 14.47
CA GLY A 36 -24.30 -27.40 13.17
C GLY A 36 -23.95 -26.41 12.06
N TYR A 37 -24.13 -25.09 12.26
CA TYR A 37 -23.64 -24.06 11.33
C TYR A 37 -22.21 -23.65 11.67
N SER A 38 -21.35 -24.63 11.97
CA SER A 38 -19.95 -24.52 11.56
C SER A 38 -19.97 -24.53 10.04
N LYS A 39 -20.23 -23.35 9.47
CA LYS A 39 -19.94 -23.02 8.07
C LYS A 39 -18.43 -23.19 7.97
N SER A 40 -18.02 -24.45 7.83
CA SER A 40 -16.76 -24.86 7.26
C SER A 40 -16.77 -24.20 5.89
N THR A 41 -16.35 -22.93 5.84
CA THR A 41 -15.81 -22.32 4.65
C THR A 41 -14.56 -23.14 4.40
N LYS A 42 -14.76 -24.29 3.75
CA LYS A 42 -13.67 -25.05 3.17
C LYS A 42 -13.03 -24.06 2.23
N ASN A 43 -11.81 -23.64 2.57
CA ASN A 43 -11.00 -22.87 1.66
C ASN A 43 -10.66 -23.84 0.52
N TYR A 44 -11.24 -23.58 -0.64
CA TYR A 44 -10.94 -24.34 -1.85
C TYR A 44 -9.85 -23.59 -2.59
N GLY A 45 -8.80 -24.30 -3.00
CA GLY A 45 -7.68 -23.68 -3.71
C GLY A 45 -6.66 -23.00 -2.79
N THR A 46 -5.76 -22.24 -3.42
CA THR A 46 -4.68 -21.50 -2.76
C THR A 46 -4.69 -20.05 -3.23
N ASP A 47 -4.53 -19.11 -2.30
CA ASP A 47 -4.41 -17.68 -2.64
C ASP A 47 -3.22 -17.45 -3.59
N GLY A 48 -3.38 -16.46 -4.47
CA GLY A 48 -2.31 -16.00 -5.33
C GLY A 48 -1.17 -15.38 -4.52
N SER A 49 0.05 -15.42 -5.05
CA SER A 49 1.23 -14.91 -4.35
C SER A 49 1.58 -13.48 -4.78
N LYS A 50 2.15 -12.70 -3.85
CA LYS A 50 2.62 -11.34 -4.15
C LYS A 50 3.75 -11.39 -5.19
N GLY A 51 3.70 -10.49 -6.16
CA GLY A 51 4.82 -10.24 -7.06
C GLY A 51 6.02 -9.66 -6.29
N SER A 52 7.24 -9.93 -6.79
CA SER A 52 8.44 -9.33 -6.21
C SER A 52 8.52 -7.84 -6.54
N ASP A 53 9.00 -7.04 -5.60
CA ASP A 53 9.23 -5.62 -5.82
C ASP A 53 10.44 -5.41 -6.77
N GLY A 54 10.44 -4.29 -7.48
CA GLY A 54 11.52 -3.88 -8.37
C GLY A 54 12.74 -3.38 -7.60
N ARG A 55 13.93 -3.59 -8.15
CA ARG A 55 15.18 -3.10 -7.55
C ARG A 55 15.31 -1.58 -7.72
N THR A 56 15.79 -0.91 -6.69
CA THR A 56 16.18 0.51 -6.76
C THR A 56 17.37 0.72 -7.70
N GLY A 57 17.29 1.77 -8.52
CA GLY A 57 18.37 2.25 -9.38
C GLY A 57 19.58 2.73 -8.58
N ARG A 58 20.78 2.63 -9.16
CA ARG A 58 22.01 3.13 -8.54
C ARG A 58 22.17 4.61 -8.83
N ASN A 59 22.70 5.35 -7.87
CA ASN A 59 23.03 6.76 -8.09
C ASN A 59 24.21 6.91 -9.05
N GLY A 60 24.16 7.98 -9.83
CA GLY A 60 25.25 8.42 -10.68
C GLY A 60 26.45 8.87 -9.87
N ARG A 61 27.65 8.73 -10.45
CA ARG A 61 28.90 9.20 -9.85
C ARG A 61 29.11 10.67 -10.14
N ASP A 62 29.62 11.41 -9.16
CA ASP A 62 30.02 12.79 -9.35
C ASP A 62 31.19 12.91 -10.35
N GLY A 63 31.19 14.03 -11.09
CA GLY A 63 32.26 14.42 -12.00
C GLY A 63 33.53 14.77 -11.24
N GLN A 64 34.68 14.56 -11.89
CA GLN A 64 35.97 14.79 -11.26
C GLN A 64 36.35 16.27 -11.28
N ASN A 65 36.90 16.75 -10.16
CA ASN A 65 37.50 18.08 -10.10
C ASN A 65 38.80 18.11 -10.90
N GLN A 66 39.03 19.19 -11.65
CA GLN A 66 40.22 19.37 -12.49
C GLN A 66 41.00 20.60 -12.04
N THR A 67 42.33 20.53 -12.13
CA THR A 67 43.23 21.67 -11.88
C THR A 67 44.12 21.88 -13.09
N VAL A 68 44.15 23.12 -13.59
CA VAL A 68 44.87 23.47 -14.81
C VAL A 68 45.79 24.66 -14.56
N PHE A 69 46.99 24.59 -15.13
CA PHE A 69 47.92 25.71 -15.23
C PHE A 69 47.92 26.23 -16.67
N ILE A 70 47.56 27.50 -16.85
CA ILE A 70 47.41 28.10 -18.19
C ILE A 70 48.80 28.30 -18.81
N ASP A 71 49.02 27.65 -19.96
CA ASP A 71 50.22 27.76 -20.80
C ASP A 71 49.91 28.35 -22.20
N ALA A 72 48.75 29.02 -22.31
CA ALA A 72 48.16 29.54 -23.56
C ALA A 72 47.69 28.48 -24.58
N SER A 73 47.68 27.20 -24.22
CA SER A 73 47.04 26.15 -25.04
C SER A 73 45.55 26.02 -24.72
N PRO A 74 44.68 25.83 -25.74
CA PRO A 74 43.28 25.50 -25.51
C PRO A 74 43.17 24.10 -24.91
N ILE A 75 42.25 23.92 -23.96
CA ILE A 75 41.98 22.63 -23.33
C ILE A 75 40.50 22.31 -23.44
N ASN A 76 40.17 21.01 -23.44
CA ASN A 76 38.80 20.56 -23.27
C ASN A 76 38.68 19.78 -21.95
N LEU A 77 37.66 20.08 -21.16
CA LEU A 77 37.44 19.48 -19.85
C LEU A 77 36.09 18.79 -19.84
N ASP A 78 36.08 17.56 -19.34
CA ASP A 78 34.86 16.88 -18.96
C ASP A 78 34.73 16.92 -17.43
N LEU A 79 33.76 17.71 -16.98
CA LEU A 79 33.39 17.86 -15.58
C LEU A 79 32.00 17.26 -15.33
N SER A 80 31.45 16.49 -16.27
CA SER A 80 30.11 15.94 -16.11
C SER A 80 30.04 14.92 -14.98
N GLY A 81 28.94 14.99 -14.21
CA GLY A 81 28.50 13.87 -13.39
C GLY A 81 27.79 12.83 -14.26
N GLN A 82 27.70 11.60 -13.77
CA GLN A 82 26.98 10.53 -14.44
C GLN A 82 25.50 10.57 -14.08
N ASP A 83 24.65 10.13 -14.99
CA ASP A 83 23.23 9.94 -14.70
C ASP A 83 23.02 8.83 -13.66
N GLY A 84 21.93 8.92 -12.91
CA GLY A 84 21.42 7.82 -12.09
C GLY A 84 20.79 6.75 -12.96
N GLU A 85 20.79 5.51 -12.48
CA GLU A 85 20.10 4.40 -13.17
C GLU A 85 18.60 4.43 -12.84
N ASP A 86 17.80 3.97 -13.79
CA ASP A 86 16.38 3.75 -13.55
C ASP A 86 16.13 2.68 -12.47
N GLY A 87 15.00 2.81 -11.77
CA GLY A 87 14.46 1.74 -10.95
C GLY A 87 13.83 0.66 -11.82
N GLU A 88 13.90 -0.60 -11.38
CA GLU A 88 13.26 -1.70 -12.11
C GLU A 88 11.76 -1.78 -11.79
N ASP A 89 10.99 -2.32 -12.71
CA ASP A 89 9.55 -2.55 -12.50
C ASP A 89 9.30 -3.64 -11.44
N GLY A 90 8.24 -3.45 -10.66
CA GLY A 90 7.67 -4.50 -9.83
C GLY A 90 7.06 -5.62 -10.69
N ARG A 91 7.15 -6.86 -10.22
CA ARG A 91 6.56 -8.01 -10.91
C ARG A 91 5.07 -8.12 -10.61
N ARG A 92 4.31 -8.69 -11.55
CA ARG A 92 2.89 -8.98 -11.33
C ARG A 92 2.72 -9.98 -10.19
N GLY A 93 1.63 -9.83 -9.45
CA GLY A 93 1.14 -10.88 -8.55
C GLY A 93 0.67 -12.09 -9.35
N TYR A 94 0.69 -13.25 -8.71
CA TYR A 94 0.25 -14.49 -9.33
C TYR A 94 -1.23 -14.73 -9.07
N GLU A 95 -1.87 -15.39 -10.02
CA GLU A 95 -3.26 -15.78 -9.89
C GLU A 95 -3.44 -16.81 -8.76
N PRO A 96 -4.61 -16.84 -8.11
CA PRO A 96 -4.91 -17.90 -7.18
C PRO A 96 -5.12 -19.23 -7.92
N ASP A 97 -4.82 -20.32 -7.24
CA ASP A 97 -5.24 -21.64 -7.69
C ASP A 97 -6.67 -21.90 -7.19
N CYS A 98 -7.61 -22.09 -8.11
CA CYS A 98 -9.01 -22.41 -7.80
C CYS A 98 -9.31 -23.91 -7.87
N SER A 99 -8.28 -24.76 -7.94
CA SER A 99 -8.44 -26.21 -8.00
C SER A 99 -9.18 -26.72 -6.76
N GLY A 100 -10.14 -27.64 -6.99
CA GLY A 100 -10.92 -28.27 -5.93
C GLY A 100 -12.31 -27.67 -5.69
N LEU A 101 -12.70 -26.56 -6.34
CA LEU A 101 -14.13 -26.22 -6.43
C LEU A 101 -14.85 -27.31 -7.23
N ARG A 102 -15.79 -28.00 -6.58
CA ARG A 102 -16.69 -28.95 -7.25
C ARG A 102 -17.93 -28.19 -7.73
N ASP A 103 -18.39 -28.48 -8.94
CA ASP A 103 -19.67 -27.97 -9.43
C ASP A 103 -20.81 -28.40 -8.50
N ASN A 104 -21.76 -27.50 -8.22
CA ASN A 104 -22.95 -27.71 -7.39
C ASN A 104 -22.67 -28.05 -5.90
N VAL A 105 -22.11 -27.10 -5.17
CA VAL A 105 -22.05 -27.15 -3.70
C VAL A 105 -23.24 -26.37 -3.11
N ASP A 106 -24.05 -27.03 -2.28
CA ASP A 106 -25.22 -26.46 -1.58
C ASP A 106 -24.86 -25.57 -0.38
N HIS A 107 -23.59 -25.17 -0.28
CA HIS A 107 -23.08 -24.30 0.78
C HIS A 107 -22.27 -23.16 0.19
N ASN A 108 -22.22 -22.06 0.94
CA ASN A 108 -21.43 -20.88 0.56
C ASN A 108 -19.93 -21.24 0.50
N VAL A 109 -19.29 -20.87 -0.61
CA VAL A 109 -17.86 -21.04 -0.83
C VAL A 109 -17.14 -19.70 -0.67
N LYS A 110 -15.95 -19.73 -0.06
CA LYS A 110 -15.02 -18.60 -0.07
C LYS A 110 -13.96 -18.86 -1.15
N ALA A 111 -13.91 -18.02 -2.18
CA ALA A 111 -12.90 -18.11 -3.22
C ALA A 111 -11.55 -17.58 -2.71
N PRO A 112 -10.43 -18.11 -3.23
CA PRO A 112 -9.11 -17.55 -2.97
C PRO A 112 -8.97 -16.13 -3.52
N ASN A 113 -8.11 -15.33 -2.88
CA ASN A 113 -7.76 -13.99 -3.33
C ASN A 113 -6.62 -14.05 -4.35
N GLY A 114 -6.63 -13.12 -5.31
CA GLY A 114 -5.49 -12.93 -6.20
C GLY A 114 -4.29 -12.29 -5.49
N GLY A 115 -3.09 -12.55 -6.01
CA GLY A 115 -1.86 -11.95 -5.52
C GLY A 115 -1.75 -10.46 -5.91
N ALA A 116 -1.27 -9.64 -4.98
CA ALA A 116 -0.95 -8.24 -5.29
C ALA A 116 0.32 -8.15 -6.15
N GLY A 117 0.41 -7.11 -6.99
CA GLY A 117 1.65 -6.75 -7.67
C GLY A 117 2.75 -6.34 -6.69
N GLY A 118 4.00 -6.46 -7.13
CA GLY A 118 5.14 -5.83 -6.48
C GLY A 118 5.21 -4.35 -6.83
N ASP A 119 5.82 -3.58 -5.94
CA ASP A 119 6.04 -2.14 -6.13
C ASP A 119 7.20 -1.90 -7.11
N GLY A 120 7.17 -0.78 -7.84
CA GLY A 120 8.30 -0.35 -8.67
C GLY A 120 9.47 0.15 -7.83
N GLY A 121 10.69 -0.11 -8.30
CA GLY A 121 11.91 0.44 -7.75
C GLY A 121 12.00 1.95 -8.00
N LYS A 122 12.62 2.68 -7.09
CA LYS A 122 12.93 4.11 -7.31
C LYS A 122 14.12 4.25 -8.24
N GLY A 123 14.12 5.27 -9.10
CA GLY A 123 15.31 5.68 -9.83
C GLY A 123 16.40 6.22 -8.89
N GLY A 124 17.64 6.10 -9.33
CA GLY A 124 18.80 6.69 -8.66
C GLY A 124 18.94 8.17 -9.00
N ASP A 125 19.57 8.92 -8.11
CA ASP A 125 19.87 10.32 -8.34
C ASP A 125 21.06 10.45 -9.31
N GLY A 126 21.08 11.53 -10.12
CA GLY A 126 22.25 11.89 -10.92
C GLY A 126 23.41 12.40 -10.05
N GLY A 127 24.63 12.21 -10.55
CA GLY A 127 25.84 12.75 -9.96
C GLY A 127 26.01 14.24 -10.26
N ASN A 128 26.67 14.95 -9.34
CA ASN A 128 27.01 16.36 -9.52
C ASN A 128 28.14 16.53 -10.55
N GLY A 129 28.21 17.69 -11.17
CA GLY A 129 29.38 18.07 -11.95
C GLY A 129 30.61 18.33 -11.08
N GLY A 130 31.80 18.12 -11.66
CA GLY A 130 33.08 18.49 -11.07
C GLY A 130 33.34 20.00 -11.15
N SER A 131 34.29 20.46 -10.35
CA SER A 131 34.76 21.85 -10.31
C SER A 131 36.12 22.01 -11.00
N LEU A 132 36.38 23.22 -11.50
CA LEU A 132 37.62 23.58 -12.16
C LEU A 132 38.37 24.65 -11.35
N ASN A 133 39.62 24.35 -11.00
CA ASN A 133 40.57 25.32 -10.46
C ASN A 133 41.60 25.69 -11.53
N VAL A 134 41.76 26.99 -11.77
CA VAL A 134 42.68 27.50 -12.81
C VAL A 134 43.74 28.37 -12.17
N TYR A 135 45.01 28.05 -12.45
CA TYR A 135 46.17 28.84 -12.06
C TYR A 135 46.79 29.45 -13.32
N TYR A 136 47.17 30.72 -13.23
CA TYR A 136 47.89 31.42 -14.30
C TYR A 136 49.05 32.22 -13.70
N THR A 137 50.13 32.32 -14.46
CA THR A 137 51.23 33.22 -14.13
C THR A 137 51.00 34.55 -14.83
N ASN A 138 50.95 35.63 -14.06
CA ASN A 138 50.93 36.98 -14.63
C ASN A 138 52.37 37.44 -14.87
N TYR A 139 52.75 37.62 -16.14
CA TYR A 139 54.06 38.13 -16.54
C TYR A 139 54.17 39.67 -16.55
N SER A 140 53.16 40.41 -16.08
CA SER A 140 53.22 41.87 -16.02
C SER A 140 54.02 42.36 -14.80
N ALA A 141 55.34 42.37 -14.92
CA ALA A 141 56.21 43.26 -14.14
C ALA A 141 57.11 44.16 -15.00
N ASP A 142 57.37 43.87 -16.28
CA ASP A 142 58.46 44.57 -17.00
C ASP A 142 58.22 44.92 -18.48
N PHE A 143 57.04 45.42 -18.91
CA PHE A 143 56.98 46.08 -20.22
C PHE A 143 55.80 47.06 -20.40
N PHE A 144 56.01 48.33 -20.03
CA PHE A 144 55.46 49.45 -20.80
C PHE A 144 56.60 50.02 -21.65
N PRO A 145 56.44 50.11 -22.97
CA PRO A 145 56.09 51.43 -23.51
C PRO A 145 55.00 51.36 -24.60
N SER A 146 54.04 52.28 -24.48
CA SER A 146 53.41 53.02 -25.57
C SER A 146 53.28 52.32 -26.94
N ALA A 147 52.06 51.91 -27.29
CA ALA A 147 51.59 51.97 -28.67
C ALA A 147 50.29 52.76 -28.72
N THR A 148 50.40 53.99 -29.21
CA THR A 148 49.32 54.83 -29.70
C THR A 148 48.51 54.08 -30.75
N ILE A 149 47.18 54.13 -30.65
CA ILE A 149 46.28 54.10 -31.82
C ILE A 149 45.81 55.53 -32.02
#